data_AF-A0A1C3ZZY4-F1
#
_entry.id   AF-A0A1C3ZZY4-F1
#
_cell.length_a   1.000
_cell.length_b   1.000
_cell.length_c   1.000
_cell.angle_alpha   90.00
_cell.angle_beta   90.00
_cell.angle_gamma   90.00
#
_symmetry.space_group_name_H-M   'P 1'
#
loop_
_entity.id
_entity.type
_entity.pdbx_description
1 polymer ?
#
loop_
_entity_poly.entity_id
_entity_poly.type
_entity_poly.pdbx_seq_one_letter_code
_entity_poly.pdbx_strand_id
1 'polypeptide(L)'
;MKKFNKTFDWRFWILMPILGIMLPYIVNKTALTVNFKIIFSLFIVNMLFSVLAGIFLRKTGSNWALLLVWPIVYLISVWLQINSAFYGYYLAVLYLVIEIFAFTSGQEEELDVEKQIPVDGGFREV
;
A
#
# COMPACT_ATOMS: atom_id res chain seq x y z
N MET A 1 14.30 20.73 -16.46
CA MET A 1 13.86 19.35 -16.77
C MET A 1 12.84 18.93 -15.71
N LYS A 2 11.57 18.68 -16.09
CA LYS A 2 10.53 18.24 -15.14
C LYS A 2 10.95 16.89 -14.54
N LYS A 3 11.15 16.84 -13.22
CA LYS A 3 11.38 15.59 -12.48
C LYS A 3 10.16 14.70 -12.77
N PHE A 4 10.31 13.68 -13.61
CA PHE A 4 9.23 12.72 -13.85
C PHE A 4 8.83 12.19 -12.48
N ASN A 5 7.55 12.36 -12.13
CA ASN A 5 7.05 11.98 -10.82
C ASN A 5 7.08 10.45 -10.74
N LYS A 6 8.07 9.89 -10.04
CA LYS A 6 8.31 8.44 -9.92
C LYS A 6 7.08 7.68 -9.39
N THR A 7 6.16 8.38 -8.74
CA THR A 7 4.82 7.92 -8.35
C THR A 7 4.02 7.30 -9.51
N PHE A 8 4.16 7.81 -10.73
CA PHE A 8 3.41 7.36 -11.90
C PHE A 8 4.15 6.31 -12.74
N ASP A 9 5.01 5.51 -12.11
CA ASP A 9 5.62 4.36 -12.80
C ASP A 9 4.54 3.36 -13.24
N TRP A 10 4.30 3.27 -14.54
CA TRP A 10 3.28 2.42 -15.13
C TRP A 10 3.43 0.95 -14.73
N ARG A 11 4.65 0.50 -14.42
CA ARG A 11 4.95 -0.88 -13.99
C ARG A 11 4.30 -1.19 -12.64
N PHE A 12 4.25 -0.22 -11.74
CA PHE A 12 3.57 -0.36 -10.46
C PHE A 12 2.05 -0.42 -10.67
N TRP A 13 1.52 0.52 -11.45
CA TRP A 13 0.07 0.64 -11.66
C TRP A 13 -0.53 -0.54 -12.44
N ILE A 14 0.21 -1.15 -13.38
CA ILE A 14 -0.26 -2.34 -14.10
C ILE A 14 -0.28 -3.60 -13.21
N LEU A 15 0.60 -3.67 -12.20
CA LEU A 15 0.61 -4.80 -11.26
C LEU A 15 -0.66 -4.85 -10.40
N MET A 16 -1.28 -3.70 -10.11
CA MET A 16 -2.52 -3.67 -9.32
C MET A 16 -3.66 -4.50 -9.95
N PRO A 17 -4.14 -4.23 -11.18
CA PRO A 17 -5.20 -5.05 -11.78
C PRO A 17 -4.73 -6.49 -12.05
N ILE A 18 -3.44 -6.70 -12.34
CA ILE A 18 -2.90 -8.05 -12.52
C ILE A 18 -3.07 -8.87 -11.24
N LEU A 19 -2.64 -8.34 -10.09
CA LEU A 19 -2.66 -9.07 -8.83
C LEU A 19 -4.05 -9.08 -8.16
N GLY A 20 -4.77 -7.97 -8.22
CA GLY A 20 -6.09 -7.82 -7.60
C GLY A 20 -7.21 -8.53 -8.36
N ILE A 21 -7.10 -8.67 -9.69
CA ILE A 21 -8.19 -9.17 -10.55
C ILE A 21 -7.74 -10.38 -11.38
N MET A 22 -6.69 -10.24 -12.18
CA MET A 22 -6.32 -11.27 -13.16
C MET A 22 -5.79 -12.55 -12.48
N LEU A 23 -4.96 -12.41 -11.45
CA LEU A 23 -4.41 -13.53 -10.70
C LEU A 23 -5.51 -14.36 -10.01
N PRO A 24 -6.42 -13.80 -9.18
CA PRO A 24 -7.48 -14.59 -8.56
C PRO A 24 -8.42 -15.20 -9.61
N TYR A 25 -8.68 -14.51 -10.72
CA TYR A 25 -9.45 -15.07 -11.84
C TYR A 25 -8.80 -16.34 -12.43
N ILE A 26 -7.48 -16.33 -12.67
CA ILE A 26 -6.75 -17.50 -13.16
C ILE A 26 -6.71 -18.61 -12.10
N VAL A 27 -6.39 -18.27 -10.85
CA VAL A 27 -6.32 -19.22 -9.73
C VAL A 27 -7.66 -19.94 -9.55
N ASN A 28 -8.78 -19.25 -9.70
CA ASN A 28 -10.11 -19.85 -9.59
C ASN A 28 -10.38 -20.95 -10.65
N LYS A 29 -9.74 -20.88 -11.82
CA LYS A 29 -9.86 -21.89 -12.89
C LYS A 29 -9.03 -23.16 -12.67
N THR A 30 -8.13 -23.17 -11.69
CA THR A 30 -7.28 -24.33 -11.40
C THR A 30 -8.03 -25.41 -10.62
N ALA A 31 -7.52 -26.63 -10.61
CA ALA A 31 -8.04 -27.74 -9.81
C ALA A 31 -7.63 -27.68 -8.31
N LEU A 32 -7.05 -26.56 -7.85
CA LEU A 32 -6.64 -26.39 -6.46
C LEU A 32 -7.85 -26.37 -5.51
N THR A 33 -7.61 -26.74 -4.25
CA THR A 33 -8.66 -26.71 -3.23
C THR A 33 -9.11 -25.27 -2.96
N VAL A 34 -10.39 -25.09 -2.62
CA VAL A 34 -10.97 -23.76 -2.32
C VAL A 34 -10.18 -23.06 -1.21
N ASN A 35 -9.81 -23.78 -0.15
CA ASN A 35 -9.04 -23.25 0.96
C ASN A 35 -7.66 -22.74 0.50
N PHE A 36 -6.97 -23.50 -0.35
CA PHE A 36 -5.68 -23.06 -0.88
C PHE A 36 -5.82 -21.79 -1.72
N LYS A 37 -6.83 -21.73 -2.60
CA LYS A 37 -7.10 -20.55 -3.43
C LYS A 37 -7.34 -19.31 -2.56
N ILE A 38 -8.15 -19.44 -1.51
CA ILE A 38 -8.44 -18.36 -0.55
C ILE A 38 -7.17 -17.92 0.18
N ILE A 39 -6.44 -18.85 0.80
CA ILE A 39 -5.23 -18.51 1.58
C ILE A 39 -4.18 -17.87 0.68
N PHE A 40 -3.92 -18.46 -0.48
CA PHE A 40 -2.88 -17.97 -1.38
C PHE A 40 -3.22 -16.61 -1.98
N SER A 41 -4.40 -16.47 -2.59
CA SER A 41 -4.77 -15.22 -3.25
C SER A 41 -5.08 -14.12 -2.23
N LEU A 42 -6.00 -14.38 -1.29
CA LEU A 42 -6.51 -13.35 -0.39
C LEU A 42 -5.56 -13.03 0.76
N PHE A 43 -4.83 -13.99 1.32
CA PHE A 43 -3.94 -13.69 2.44
C PHE A 43 -2.54 -13.40 1.94
N ILE A 44 -1.89 -14.34 1.26
CA ILE A 44 -0.47 -14.20 0.94
C ILE A 44 -0.23 -13.09 -0.07
N VAL A 45 -0.82 -13.18 -1.27
CA VAL A 45 -0.49 -12.25 -2.36
C VAL A 45 -0.97 -10.83 -2.05
N ASN A 46 -2.23 -10.67 -1.64
CA ASN A 46 -2.78 -9.33 -1.43
C ASN A 46 -2.16 -8.62 -0.21
N MET A 47 -1.85 -9.32 0.89
CA MET A 47 -1.18 -8.69 2.03
C MET A 47 0.25 -8.26 1.68
N LEU A 48 1.02 -9.13 1.02
CA LEU A 48 2.37 -8.79 0.57
C LEU A 48 2.36 -7.59 -0.37
N PHE A 49 1.42 -7.54 -1.31
CA PHE A 49 1.32 -6.42 -2.21
C PHE A 49 0.89 -5.13 -1.50
N SER A 50 0.03 -5.20 -0.48
CA SER A 50 -0.35 -4.02 0.34
C SER A 50 0.87 -3.40 1.03
N VAL A 51 1.79 -4.23 1.55
CA VAL A 51 3.06 -3.76 2.10
C VAL A 51 3.92 -3.10 1.01
N LEU A 52 4.04 -3.74 -0.16
CA LEU A 52 4.84 -3.20 -1.27
C LEU A 52 4.28 -1.87 -1.79
N ALA A 53 2.96 -1.74 -1.89
CA ALA A 53 2.28 -0.52 -2.30
C ALA A 53 2.56 0.63 -1.33
N GLY A 54 2.40 0.42 -0.03
CA GLY A 54 2.70 1.42 0.99
C GLY A 54 4.17 1.87 0.96
N ILE A 55 5.11 0.92 0.86
CA ILE A 55 6.55 1.23 0.75
C ILE A 55 6.86 2.00 -0.55
N PHE A 56 6.26 1.60 -1.67
CA PHE A 56 6.46 2.27 -2.95
C PHE A 56 5.96 3.72 -2.92
N LEU A 57 4.74 3.93 -2.41
CA LEU A 57 4.14 5.26 -2.29
C LEU A 57 4.94 6.15 -1.32
N ARG A 58 5.46 5.58 -0.23
CA ARG A 58 6.37 6.30 0.69
C ARG A 58 7.64 6.76 -0.02
N LYS A 59 8.33 5.85 -0.71
CA LYS A 59 9.60 6.13 -1.41
C LYS A 59 9.46 7.15 -2.54
N THR A 60 8.25 7.34 -3.07
CA THR A 60 7.97 8.25 -4.17
C THR A 60 7.46 9.62 -3.72
N GLY A 61 7.25 9.83 -2.41
CA GLY A 61 6.68 11.07 -1.88
C GLY A 61 5.23 11.28 -2.31
N SER A 62 4.49 10.19 -2.42
CA SER A 62 3.11 10.17 -2.94
C SER A 62 2.11 10.79 -1.97
N ASN A 63 0.97 11.25 -2.52
CA ASN A 63 -0.17 11.71 -1.72
C ASN A 63 -0.88 10.52 -1.05
N TRP A 64 -1.36 10.71 0.18
CA TRP A 64 -2.14 9.75 0.97
C TRP A 64 -3.36 9.20 0.23
N ALA A 65 -4.00 9.99 -0.64
CA ALA A 65 -5.14 9.53 -1.43
C ALA A 65 -4.81 8.32 -2.32
N LEU A 66 -3.54 8.14 -2.73
CA LEU A 66 -3.13 7.01 -3.56
C LEU A 66 -3.12 5.68 -2.82
N LEU A 67 -3.11 5.68 -1.48
CA LEU A 67 -3.26 4.49 -0.63
C LEU A 67 -4.62 3.82 -0.81
N LEU A 68 -5.62 4.54 -1.35
CA LEU A 68 -6.94 3.97 -1.60
C LEU A 68 -7.00 3.16 -2.89
N VAL A 69 -6.06 3.35 -3.82
CA VAL A 69 -6.16 2.75 -5.15
C VAL A 69 -6.10 1.22 -5.08
N TRP A 70 -5.17 0.67 -4.30
CA TRP A 70 -5.05 -0.78 -4.16
C TRP A 70 -6.29 -1.43 -3.51
N PRO A 71 -6.79 -0.96 -2.35
CA PRO A 71 -8.05 -1.42 -1.78
C PRO A 71 -9.23 -1.31 -2.74
N ILE A 72 -9.33 -0.22 -3.52
CA ILE A 72 -10.40 -0.04 -4.51
C ILE A 72 -10.29 -1.08 -5.64
N VAL A 73 -9.08 -1.30 -6.19
CA VAL A 73 -8.86 -2.33 -7.22
C VAL A 73 -9.25 -3.72 -6.72
N TYR A 74 -8.89 -4.04 -5.47
CA TYR A 74 -9.33 -5.28 -4.86
C TYR A 74 -10.85 -5.32 -4.62
N LEU A 75 -11.49 -4.23 -4.20
CA LEU A 75 -12.96 -4.17 -4.07
C LEU A 75 -13.68 -4.36 -5.41
N ILE A 76 -13.12 -3.87 -6.52
CA ILE A 76 -13.64 -4.15 -7.86
C ILE A 76 -13.63 -5.66 -8.13
N SER A 77 -12.59 -6.38 -7.73
CA SER A 77 -12.53 -7.84 -7.88
C SER A 77 -13.62 -8.56 -7.07
N VAL A 78 -13.96 -8.05 -5.88
CA VAL A 78 -15.01 -8.57 -5.01
C VAL A 78 -16.38 -8.29 -5.64
N TRP A 79 -16.60 -7.07 -6.13
CA TRP A 79 -17.82 -6.67 -6.82
C TRP A 79 -18.09 -7.50 -8.09
N LEU A 80 -17.03 -7.83 -8.84
CA LEU A 80 -17.09 -8.73 -10.00
C LEU A 80 -17.24 -10.22 -9.64
N GLN A 81 -17.41 -10.55 -8.36
CA GLN A 81 -17.50 -11.92 -7.84
C GLN A 81 -16.29 -12.81 -8.17
N ILE A 82 -15.13 -12.21 -8.45
CA ILE A 82 -13.88 -12.94 -8.65
C ILE A 82 -13.31 -13.38 -7.30
N ASN A 83 -13.44 -12.52 -6.28
CA ASN A 83 -13.10 -12.84 -4.90
C ASN A 83 -14.37 -12.94 -4.03
N SER A 84 -14.29 -13.71 -2.95
CA SER A 84 -15.44 -13.94 -2.07
C SER A 84 -15.92 -12.66 -1.40
N ALA A 85 -17.19 -12.31 -1.58
CA ALA A 85 -17.83 -11.19 -0.89
C ALA A 85 -17.91 -11.37 0.63
N PHE A 86 -17.93 -12.62 1.12
CA PHE A 86 -18.04 -12.92 2.54
C PHE A 86 -16.81 -12.43 3.33
N TYR A 87 -15.62 -12.52 2.73
CA TYR A 87 -14.36 -12.09 3.35
C TYR A 87 -13.78 -10.81 2.72
N GLY A 88 -14.12 -10.55 1.46
CA GLY A 88 -13.48 -9.53 0.63
C GLY A 88 -13.57 -8.13 1.21
N TYR A 89 -14.74 -7.71 1.68
CA TYR A 89 -14.89 -6.35 2.23
C TYR A 89 -14.01 -6.10 3.47
N TYR A 90 -13.95 -7.06 4.40
CA TYR A 90 -13.11 -6.97 5.59
C TYR A 90 -11.63 -6.95 5.23
N LEU A 91 -11.23 -7.78 4.26
CA LEU A 91 -9.85 -7.85 3.80
C LEU A 91 -9.41 -6.58 3.08
N ALA A 92 -10.29 -5.91 2.32
CA ALA A 92 -9.97 -4.62 1.70
C ALA A 92 -9.58 -3.56 2.75
N VAL A 93 -10.31 -3.51 3.87
CA VAL A 93 -9.99 -2.61 4.99
C VAL A 93 -8.65 -3.00 5.62
N LEU A 94 -8.41 -4.31 5.84
CA LEU A 94 -7.14 -4.80 6.37
C LEU A 94 -5.96 -4.43 5.46
N TYR A 95 -6.11 -4.55 4.16
CA TYR A 95 -5.07 -4.17 3.19
C TYR A 95 -4.75 -2.68 3.27
N LEU A 96 -5.78 -1.81 3.36
CA LEU A 96 -5.56 -0.39 3.57
C LEU A 96 -4.80 -0.11 4.87
N VAL A 97 -5.15 -0.80 5.96
CA VAL A 97 -4.43 -0.66 7.24
C VAL A 97 -2.96 -1.04 7.08
N ILE A 98 -2.67 -2.20 6.48
CA ILE A 98 -1.29 -2.64 6.21
C ILE A 98 -0.54 -1.62 5.34
N GLU A 99 -1.19 -1.10 4.30
CA GLU A 99 -0.62 -0.12 3.40
C GLU A 99 -0.29 1.19 4.12
N ILE A 100 -1.18 1.68 5.00
CA ILE A 100 -0.94 2.85 5.86
C ILE A 100 0.27 2.61 6.75
N PHE A 101 0.35 1.48 7.46
CA PHE A 101 1.51 1.17 8.31
C PHE A 101 2.81 1.10 7.50
N ALA A 102 2.78 0.47 6.33
CA ALA A 102 3.93 0.43 5.43
C ALA A 102 4.31 1.83 4.93
N PHE A 103 3.33 2.68 4.65
CA PHE A 103 3.54 4.05 4.20
C PHE A 103 4.12 4.97 5.29
N THR A 104 3.67 4.85 6.54
CA THR A 104 4.11 5.69 7.65
C THR A 104 5.36 5.17 8.36
N SER A 105 5.68 3.87 8.25
CA SER A 105 6.86 3.31 8.90
C SER A 105 8.15 4.03 8.48
N GLY A 106 8.93 4.48 9.46
CA GLY A 106 10.16 5.23 9.24
C GLY A 106 9.97 6.70 8.83
N GLN A 107 8.76 7.26 9.01
CA GLN A 107 8.51 8.71 9.00
C GLN A 107 8.55 9.33 10.40
N GLU A 108 9.12 8.62 11.38
CA GLU A 108 9.34 9.16 12.72
C GLU A 108 10.30 10.35 12.57
N GLU A 109 9.85 11.55 12.96
CA GLU A 109 10.74 12.69 13.12
C GLU A 109 11.79 12.27 14.16
N GLU A 110 13.08 12.25 13.78
CA GLU A 110 14.13 12.33 14.78
C GLU A 110 13.81 13.56 15.62
N LEU A 111 13.48 13.35 16.90
CA LEU A 111 13.30 14.45 17.84
C LEU A 111 14.57 15.29 17.76
N ASP A 112 14.44 16.49 17.20
CA ASP A 112 15.53 17.45 17.04
C ASP A 112 15.90 17.97 18.44
N VAL A 113 16.68 17.17 19.18
CA VAL A 113 17.10 17.45 20.57
C VAL A 113 17.85 18.78 20.63
N GLU A 114 18.53 19.18 19.54
CA GLU A 114 19.22 20.46 19.44
C GLU A 114 18.26 21.67 19.44
N LYS A 115 17.05 21.55 18.88
CA LYS A 115 16.03 22.61 18.97
C LYS A 115 15.36 22.72 20.33
N GLN A 116 15.53 21.75 21.22
CA GLN A 116 14.97 21.79 22.58
C GLN A 116 15.87 22.53 23.58
N ILE A 117 17.11 22.87 23.21
CA ILE A 117 17.98 23.69 24.06
C ILE A 117 17.72 25.16 23.69
N PRO A 118 17.01 25.94 24.53
CA PRO A 118 16.93 27.39 24.31
C PRO A 118 18.34 27.96 24.37
N VAL A 119 18.83 28.48 23.24
CA VAL A 119 20.08 29.25 23.20
C VAL A 119 19.77 30.64 23.76
N ASP A 120 19.65 30.73 25.08
CA ASP A 120 19.57 32.00 25.79
C ASP A 120 20.92 32.72 25.64
N GLY A 121 20.96 33.72 24.75
CA GLY A 121 22.04 34.72 24.73
C GLY A 121 23.12 34.54 23.67
N GLY A 122 22.76 34.27 22.41
CA GLY A 122 23.69 34.43 21.29
C GLY A 122 24.43 35.78 21.34
N PHE A 123 25.75 35.76 21.07
CA PHE A 123 26.64 36.91 21.17
C PHE A 123 26.06 38.14 20.47
N ARG A 124 25.79 39.19 21.25
CA ARG A 124 25.52 40.52 20.72
C ARG A 124 26.87 41.17 20.42
N GLU A 125 27.11 41.51 19.16
CA GLU A 125 28.25 42.35 18.78
C GLU A 125 28.12 43.70 19.52
N VAL A 126 29.20 44.09 20.21
CA VAL A 126 29.33 45.36 20.95
C VAL A 126 30.07 46.35 20.08
#